data_AF-A0A1S9N0N0-F1
#
_entry.id   AF-A0A1S9N0N0-F1
#
_cell.length_a   1.000
_cell.length_b   1.000
_cell.length_c   1.000
_cell.angle_alpha   90.00
_cell.angle_beta   90.00
_cell.angle_gamma   90.00
#
_symmetry.space_group_name_H-M   'P 1'
#
loop_
_entity.id
_entity.type
_entity.pdbx_description
1 polymer ?
#
loop_
_entity_poly.entity_id
_entity_poly.type
_entity_poly.pdbx_seq_one_letter_code
_entity_poly.pdbx_strand_id
1 'polypeptide(L)'
;MNKKILALVLTAAISFSSAITAFAADTSTNISLDDKAKFSVTLQSNSLVFSNEPTDKSYDSISLEICNIGGTVLRNVTYDRGHGNGATLNVAGIPDGSYYVRVGYVNKGFKQYRDRYAYTLEVKSGVGTFKPTLLYANNLKAISNEKTDAATVSTYKGTPIQSYAKQVNIITAGITNDYDKVKAIHDWVANNMYYDFSDRTTVMGADANEELFPGSGALKRGICGNFAGVTTNLLRAAGFPAKTVSGNIEDAGEWIGHDWTEVFVEGRWLFMDTTLDCKNSFMYGRFSNKVKCTQTYFDTPVAEWSTTHELDGLSVTGQGAAAWNGSLLFIDAKQGQVLQEVKNFPVDGLLTSNYGYKASDLYSDAKLTIPWNFATNKINATNNRVYVKTYGFTVKFDSQGGSAINSVTVTSTNGLAKIPVPATPTKDGYTFKGWVVGNPYNSVLWDFNTKQISYDVTMYAKWQKN
;
A
#
# COMPACT_ATOMS: atom_id res chain seq x y z
N MET A 1 -34.64 1.39 85.21
CA MET A 1 -33.61 2.23 84.56
C MET A 1 -33.57 1.92 83.08
N ASN A 2 -34.11 2.82 82.24
CA ASN A 2 -34.10 2.71 80.77
C ASN A 2 -32.80 3.32 80.22
N LYS A 3 -32.11 2.62 79.32
CA LYS A 3 -31.11 3.23 78.44
C LYS A 3 -31.26 2.77 76.99
N LYS A 4 -30.94 3.72 76.13
CA LYS A 4 -31.42 3.94 74.76
C LYS A 4 -30.75 3.05 73.72
N ILE A 5 -31.52 2.85 72.66
CA ILE A 5 -31.20 2.29 71.34
C ILE A 5 -30.11 3.12 70.65
N LEU A 6 -29.11 2.46 70.06
CA LEU A 6 -28.27 3.01 68.99
C LEU A 6 -28.15 1.96 67.88
N ALA A 7 -28.67 2.31 66.71
CA ALA A 7 -28.65 1.48 65.51
C ALA A 7 -27.27 1.56 64.84
N LEU A 8 -26.66 0.41 64.55
CA LEU A 8 -25.45 0.30 63.74
C LEU A 8 -25.87 -0.17 62.33
N VAL A 9 -25.78 0.72 61.35
CA VAL A 9 -26.00 0.42 59.94
C VAL A 9 -24.75 -0.28 59.40
N LEU A 10 -24.90 -1.56 59.04
CA LEU A 10 -23.87 -2.36 58.39
C LEU A 10 -23.94 -2.09 56.87
N THR A 11 -23.10 -1.21 56.34
CA THR A 11 -22.90 -1.08 54.89
C THR A 11 -22.04 -2.23 54.38
N ALA A 12 -22.66 -3.20 53.70
CA ALA A 12 -21.97 -4.19 52.90
C ALA A 12 -21.39 -3.51 51.65
N ALA A 13 -20.07 -3.36 51.61
CA ALA A 13 -19.36 -2.99 50.39
C ALA A 13 -19.30 -4.21 49.47
N ILE A 14 -20.09 -4.16 48.39
CA ILE A 14 -20.02 -5.11 47.28
C ILE A 14 -18.69 -4.84 46.55
N SER A 15 -17.72 -5.72 46.72
CA SER A 15 -16.51 -5.76 45.89
C SER A 15 -16.87 -6.35 44.53
N PHE A 16 -17.12 -5.49 43.54
CA PHE A 16 -17.01 -5.90 42.14
C PHE A 16 -15.53 -6.09 41.81
N SER A 17 -15.04 -7.32 41.85
CA SER A 17 -13.78 -7.65 41.18
C SER A 17 -14.03 -7.67 39.67
N SER A 18 -13.69 -6.56 39.02
CA SER A 18 -13.52 -6.51 37.57
C SER A 18 -12.26 -7.31 37.18
N ALA A 19 -12.43 -8.57 36.83
CA ALA A 19 -11.44 -9.33 36.07
C ALA A 19 -12.15 -9.92 34.84
N ILE A 20 -12.41 -9.06 33.86
CA ILE A 20 -12.62 -9.53 32.49
C ILE A 20 -11.24 -9.98 32.01
N THR A 21 -10.95 -11.28 32.05
CA THR A 21 -9.88 -11.85 31.23
C THR A 21 -10.29 -11.70 29.78
N ALA A 22 -9.86 -10.61 29.16
CA ALA A 22 -9.88 -10.48 27.72
C ALA A 22 -8.89 -11.52 27.17
N PHE A 23 -9.40 -12.70 26.81
CA PHE A 23 -8.65 -13.59 25.94
C PHE A 23 -8.43 -12.84 24.63
N ALA A 24 -7.17 -12.74 24.19
CA ALA A 24 -6.87 -12.26 22.84
C ALA A 24 -7.67 -13.11 21.86
N ALA A 25 -8.35 -12.48 20.90
CA ALA A 25 -8.97 -13.21 19.81
C ALA A 25 -7.88 -14.06 19.14
N ASP A 26 -8.16 -15.35 18.91
CA ASP A 26 -7.24 -16.23 18.19
C ASP A 26 -6.92 -15.61 16.83
N THR A 27 -5.70 -15.09 16.71
CA THR A 27 -5.22 -14.46 15.48
C THR A 27 -4.25 -15.44 14.85
N SER A 28 -4.55 -15.84 13.61
CA SER A 28 -3.69 -16.71 12.83
C SER A 28 -2.84 -15.90 11.86
N THR A 29 -1.54 -16.16 11.85
CA THR A 29 -0.64 -15.65 10.82
C THR A 29 -0.12 -16.85 10.02
N ASN A 30 -0.42 -16.85 8.72
CA ASN A 30 0.09 -17.87 7.80
C ASN A 30 1.47 -17.45 7.29
N ILE A 31 2.38 -18.41 7.23
CA ILE A 31 3.74 -18.31 6.71
C ILE A 31 3.86 -19.32 5.57
N SER A 32 4.27 -18.88 4.39
CA SER A 32 4.66 -19.78 3.30
C SER A 32 6.18 -19.79 3.24
N LEU A 33 6.81 -20.94 3.42
CA LEU A 33 8.28 -21.07 3.42
C LEU A 33 8.87 -21.36 2.04
N ASP A 34 8.01 -21.87 1.17
CA ASP A 34 8.16 -22.20 -0.24
C ASP A 34 6.70 -22.14 -0.73
N ASP A 35 6.40 -21.96 -2.01
CA ASP A 35 5.03 -21.91 -2.57
C ASP A 35 4.20 -23.19 -2.31
N LYS A 36 4.73 -24.11 -1.50
CA LYS A 36 4.30 -25.49 -1.29
C LYS A 36 3.76 -25.79 0.12
N ALA A 37 3.99 -24.95 1.15
CA ALA A 37 3.55 -25.29 2.52
C ALA A 37 2.98 -24.10 3.30
N LYS A 38 1.68 -24.16 3.61
CA LYS A 38 0.92 -23.17 4.39
C LYS A 38 1.16 -23.33 5.91
N PHE A 39 2.40 -23.15 6.35
CA PHE A 39 2.75 -23.12 7.77
C PHE A 39 2.02 -21.97 8.47
N SER A 40 1.70 -22.09 9.76
CA SER A 40 1.02 -21.02 10.48
C SER A 40 1.41 -21.00 11.95
N VAL A 41 1.48 -19.79 12.49
CA VAL A 41 1.60 -19.53 13.92
C VAL A 41 0.38 -18.76 14.35
N THR A 42 -0.32 -19.28 15.34
CA THR A 42 -1.54 -18.67 15.89
C THR A 42 -1.32 -18.36 17.35
N LEU A 43 -1.87 -17.26 17.84
CA LEU A 43 -1.90 -17.02 19.28
C LEU A 43 -3.16 -17.66 19.85
N GLN A 44 -3.02 -18.69 20.68
CA GLN A 44 -4.13 -19.37 21.36
C GLN A 44 -3.86 -19.42 22.86
N SER A 45 -4.78 -18.93 23.68
CA SER A 45 -4.69 -19.01 25.14
C SER A 45 -3.31 -18.56 25.70
N ASN A 46 -2.81 -17.41 25.25
CA ASN A 46 -1.49 -16.86 25.59
C ASN A 46 -0.28 -17.75 25.23
N SER A 47 -0.43 -18.65 24.25
CA SER A 47 0.66 -19.41 23.69
C SER A 47 0.70 -19.26 22.18
N LEU A 48 1.90 -19.18 21.62
CA LEU A 48 2.10 -19.28 20.18
C LEU A 48 1.97 -20.75 19.80
N VAL A 49 0.99 -21.10 18.98
CA VAL A 49 0.67 -22.47 18.57
C VAL A 49 0.96 -22.66 17.09
N PHE A 50 1.71 -23.72 16.78
CA PHE A 50 2.18 -24.06 15.45
C PHE A 50 1.15 -24.94 14.76
N SER A 51 0.87 -24.69 13.48
CA SER A 51 -0.03 -25.52 12.69
C SER A 51 0.46 -25.61 11.24
N ASN A 52 0.29 -26.78 10.63
CA ASN A 52 0.71 -27.09 9.26
C ASN A 52 2.23 -26.98 9.05
N GLU A 53 3.03 -27.50 10.00
CA GLU A 53 4.50 -27.55 9.89
C GLU A 53 4.96 -28.19 8.56
N PRO A 54 5.90 -27.57 7.83
CA PRO A 54 6.46 -28.13 6.61
C PRO A 54 7.33 -29.35 6.91
N THR A 55 7.10 -30.42 6.15
CA THR A 55 7.82 -31.70 6.30
C THR A 55 8.96 -31.87 5.30
N ASP A 56 9.39 -30.77 4.65
CA ASP A 56 10.43 -30.80 3.63
C ASP A 56 11.73 -31.37 4.20
N LYS A 57 12.28 -32.36 3.47
CA LYS A 57 13.47 -33.08 3.87
C LYS A 57 14.74 -32.23 3.89
N SER A 58 14.69 -31.03 3.30
CA SER A 58 15.77 -30.05 3.29
C SER A 58 16.09 -29.47 4.68
N TYR A 59 15.16 -29.51 5.64
CA TYR A 59 15.34 -28.98 7.00
C TYR A 59 15.46 -30.07 8.07
N ASP A 60 16.19 -29.82 9.16
CA ASP A 60 16.35 -30.72 10.30
C ASP A 60 15.50 -30.33 11.50
N SER A 61 15.35 -29.03 11.74
CA SER A 61 14.64 -28.52 12.91
C SER A 61 13.95 -27.20 12.62
N ILE A 62 12.96 -26.92 13.47
CA ILE A 62 12.19 -25.69 13.52
C ILE A 62 12.31 -25.08 14.91
N SER A 63 12.53 -23.77 14.99
CA SER A 63 12.57 -23.03 16.25
C SER A 63 11.52 -21.93 16.31
N LEU A 64 11.06 -21.68 17.54
CA LEU A 64 10.27 -20.53 17.95
C LEU A 64 11.13 -19.71 18.89
N GLU A 65 11.20 -18.41 18.69
CA GLU A 65 11.87 -17.52 19.64
C GLU A 65 10.97 -16.30 19.89
N ILE A 66 10.83 -15.88 21.15
CA ILE A 66 10.35 -14.55 21.50
C ILE A 66 11.58 -13.76 21.91
N CYS A 67 11.88 -12.69 21.18
CA CYS A 67 13.04 -11.84 21.37
C CYS A 67 12.62 -10.43 21.76
N ASN A 68 13.46 -9.72 22.52
CA ASN A 68 13.31 -8.28 22.66
C ASN A 68 13.65 -7.55 21.34
N ILE A 69 13.41 -6.24 21.30
CA ILE A 69 13.70 -5.40 20.12
C ILE A 69 15.20 -5.43 19.76
N GLY A 70 16.09 -5.57 20.76
CA GLY A 70 17.54 -5.74 20.54
C GLY A 70 17.96 -7.14 20.09
N GLY A 71 17.02 -8.02 19.74
CA GLY A 71 17.29 -9.36 19.21
C GLY A 71 17.72 -10.42 20.22
N THR A 72 17.76 -10.08 21.52
CA THR A 72 18.02 -11.04 22.61
C THR A 72 16.83 -11.97 22.77
N VAL A 73 17.07 -13.28 22.72
CA VAL A 73 16.05 -14.30 22.94
C VAL A 73 15.65 -14.34 24.41
N LEU A 74 14.36 -14.15 24.69
CA LEU A 74 13.77 -14.23 26.02
C LEU A 74 13.18 -15.61 26.30
N ARG A 75 12.66 -16.23 25.24
CA ARG A 75 12.02 -17.54 25.29
C ARG A 75 12.22 -18.21 23.95
N ASN A 76 12.52 -19.50 23.94
CA ASN A 76 12.53 -20.26 22.71
C ASN A 76 12.10 -21.69 22.94
N VAL A 77 11.80 -22.36 21.83
CA VAL A 77 11.73 -23.81 21.77
C VAL A 77 12.16 -24.27 20.39
N THR A 78 12.74 -25.46 20.28
CA THR A 78 13.20 -26.03 19.01
C THR A 78 12.80 -27.49 18.97
N TYR A 79 12.30 -27.92 17.81
CA TYR A 79 11.83 -29.28 17.57
C TYR A 79 12.46 -29.84 16.30
N ASP A 80 12.67 -31.14 16.29
CA ASP A 80 13.06 -31.86 15.07
C ASP A 80 11.93 -31.78 14.03
N ARG A 81 12.31 -31.80 12.75
CA ARG A 81 11.38 -31.73 11.62
C ARG A 81 10.24 -32.73 11.76
N GLY A 82 9.01 -32.22 11.66
CA GLY A 82 7.77 -33.00 11.68
C GLY A 82 7.21 -33.25 13.09
N HIS A 83 7.88 -32.77 14.14
CA HIS A 83 7.44 -32.87 15.53
C HIS A 83 7.00 -31.51 16.11
N GLY A 84 7.17 -30.41 15.38
CA GLY A 84 6.80 -29.06 15.77
C GLY A 84 5.33 -28.70 15.53
N ASN A 85 4.55 -29.53 14.84
CA ASN A 85 3.11 -29.27 14.66
C ASN A 85 2.36 -29.36 16.01
N GLY A 86 1.62 -28.31 16.35
CA GLY A 86 0.99 -28.16 17.67
C GLY A 86 1.95 -27.72 18.77
N ALA A 87 3.22 -27.47 18.46
CA ALA A 87 4.17 -26.92 19.42
C ALA A 87 3.69 -25.57 19.97
N THR A 88 3.98 -25.33 21.25
CA THR A 88 3.54 -24.14 21.95
C THR A 88 4.70 -23.38 22.59
N LEU A 89 4.72 -22.05 22.45
CA LEU A 89 5.58 -21.18 23.25
C LEU A 89 4.74 -20.19 24.07
N ASN A 90 4.75 -20.36 25.38
CA ASN A 90 3.92 -19.59 26.31
C ASN A 90 4.44 -18.16 26.48
N VAL A 91 3.53 -17.18 26.43
CA VAL A 91 3.79 -15.73 26.55
C VAL A 91 3.68 -15.22 28.00
N ALA A 92 3.05 -15.97 28.91
CA ALA A 92 2.82 -15.58 30.30
C ALA A 92 4.14 -15.29 31.04
N GLY A 93 4.19 -14.17 31.76
CA GLY A 93 5.39 -13.73 32.50
C GLY A 93 6.45 -13.04 31.64
N ILE A 94 6.22 -12.85 30.33
CA ILE A 94 6.96 -11.86 29.56
C ILE A 94 6.47 -10.47 30.02
N PRO A 95 7.37 -9.51 30.34
CA PRO A 95 6.97 -8.17 30.75
C PRO A 95 6.13 -7.46 29.68
N ASP A 96 5.35 -6.46 30.08
CA ASP A 96 4.62 -5.63 29.12
C ASP A 96 5.60 -4.93 28.16
N GLY A 97 5.34 -5.01 26.86
CA GLY A 97 6.23 -4.46 25.84
C GLY A 97 6.06 -5.08 24.45
N SER A 98 6.91 -4.64 23.52
CA SER A 98 6.94 -5.12 22.14
C SER A 98 8.11 -6.09 21.93
N TYR A 99 7.83 -7.21 21.30
CA TYR A 99 8.76 -8.31 21.10
C TYR A 99 8.74 -8.78 19.65
N TYR A 100 9.80 -9.46 19.22
CA TYR A 100 9.82 -10.21 17.98
C TYR A 100 9.49 -11.68 18.24
N VAL A 101 8.58 -12.25 17.49
CA VAL A 101 8.41 -13.71 17.38
C VAL A 101 9.19 -14.16 16.17
N ARG A 102 10.30 -14.87 16.37
CA ARG A 102 11.09 -15.45 15.29
C ARG A 102 10.71 -16.91 15.08
N VAL A 103 10.52 -17.29 13.83
CA VAL A 103 10.44 -18.70 13.40
C VAL A 103 11.67 -18.97 12.55
N GLY A 104 12.44 -20.00 12.87
CA GLY A 104 13.65 -20.35 12.12
C GLY A 104 13.70 -21.82 11.73
N TYR A 105 14.16 -22.11 10.52
CA TYR A 105 14.48 -23.47 10.08
C TYR A 105 16.00 -23.66 9.92
N VAL A 106 16.50 -24.83 10.32
CA VAL A 106 17.92 -25.21 10.21
C VAL A 106 18.07 -26.36 9.22
N ASN A 107 19.09 -26.33 8.38
CA ASN A 107 19.41 -27.37 7.38
C ASN A 107 20.73 -28.07 7.75
N LYS A 108 20.86 -29.39 7.50
CA LYS A 108 22.03 -30.26 7.78
C LYS A 108 23.40 -29.66 7.49
N GLY A 109 23.50 -28.77 6.51
CA GLY A 109 24.77 -28.16 6.10
C GLY A 109 25.19 -26.93 6.89
N PHE A 110 24.28 -26.29 7.64
CA PHE A 110 24.49 -24.96 8.21
C PHE A 110 24.12 -24.93 9.69
N LYS A 111 25.05 -24.55 10.55
CA LYS A 111 24.81 -24.31 12.00
C LYS A 111 24.00 -23.03 12.28
N GLN A 112 23.35 -22.46 11.27
CA GLN A 112 22.63 -21.19 11.32
C GLN A 112 21.26 -21.33 10.65
N TYR A 113 20.27 -20.62 11.19
CA TYR A 113 18.94 -20.50 10.61
C TYR A 113 19.04 -19.86 9.23
N ARG A 114 18.43 -20.49 8.22
CA ARG A 114 18.47 -19.97 6.85
C ARG A 114 17.26 -19.13 6.48
N ASP A 115 16.09 -19.50 7.01
CA ASP A 115 14.81 -18.88 6.68
C ASP A 115 14.17 -18.42 7.99
N ARG A 116 14.44 -17.16 8.39
CA ARG A 116 14.04 -16.62 9.69
C ARG A 116 12.99 -15.54 9.51
N TYR A 117 11.79 -15.82 9.97
CA TYR A 117 10.65 -14.91 9.90
C TYR A 117 10.47 -14.21 11.24
N ALA A 118 10.20 -12.90 11.27
CA ALA A 118 9.93 -12.18 12.50
C ALA A 118 8.56 -11.47 12.47
N TYR A 119 7.84 -11.51 13.58
CA TYR A 119 6.56 -10.81 13.79
C TYR A 119 6.62 -9.94 15.04
N THR A 120 5.89 -8.83 15.12
CA THR A 120 5.73 -8.14 16.41
C THR A 120 4.67 -8.82 17.25
N LEU A 121 5.05 -9.20 18.46
CA LEU A 121 4.16 -9.60 19.53
C LEU A 121 4.14 -8.50 20.58
N GLU A 122 2.98 -7.91 20.78
CA GLU A 122 2.75 -7.00 21.90
C GLU A 122 2.26 -7.80 23.10
N VAL A 123 2.90 -7.64 24.24
CA VAL A 123 2.46 -8.24 25.50
C VAL A 123 1.93 -7.13 26.38
N LYS A 124 0.68 -7.29 26.86
CA LYS A 124 0.07 -6.38 27.84
C LYS A 124 -0.69 -7.17 28.88
N SER A 125 -0.36 -6.98 30.16
CA SER A 125 -0.94 -7.70 31.28
C SER A 125 -0.89 -9.23 31.09
N GLY A 126 0.22 -9.72 30.54
CA GLY A 126 0.46 -11.14 30.26
C GLY A 126 -0.30 -11.70 29.03
N VAL A 127 -1.05 -10.86 28.30
CA VAL A 127 -1.76 -11.23 27.08
C VAL A 127 -0.97 -10.79 25.85
N GLY A 128 -0.70 -11.74 24.95
CA GLY A 128 -0.07 -11.46 23.66
C GLY A 128 -1.06 -10.89 22.64
N THR A 129 -0.59 -10.11 21.68
CA THR A 129 -1.35 -9.76 20.47
C THR A 129 -0.36 -9.57 19.34
N PHE A 130 -0.55 -10.30 18.24
CA PHE A 130 0.22 -10.03 17.04
C PHE A 130 -0.14 -8.65 16.50
N LYS A 131 0.88 -7.81 16.34
CA LYS A 131 0.78 -6.62 15.51
C LYS A 131 1.74 -6.79 14.34
N PRO A 132 1.37 -6.35 13.14
CA PRO A 132 2.40 -6.11 12.14
C PRO A 132 3.42 -5.12 12.73
N THR A 133 4.72 -5.36 12.54
CA THR A 133 5.74 -4.34 12.86
C THR A 133 5.35 -3.08 12.07
N LEU A 134 5.61 -1.86 12.59
CA LEU A 134 5.31 -0.64 11.83
C LEU A 134 5.97 -0.71 10.43
N LEU A 135 7.18 -1.23 10.39
CA LEU A 135 7.97 -1.48 9.19
C LEU A 135 7.31 -2.47 8.22
N TYR A 136 6.81 -3.61 8.71
CA TYR A 136 6.09 -4.61 7.91
C TYR A 136 4.75 -4.07 7.41
N ALA A 137 4.00 -3.35 8.26
CA ALA A 137 2.78 -2.68 7.84
C ALA A 137 3.05 -1.63 6.75
N ASN A 138 4.14 -0.88 6.88
CA ASN A 138 4.57 0.12 5.91
C ASN A 138 4.98 -0.52 4.59
N ASN A 139 5.81 -1.57 4.62
CA ASN A 139 6.24 -2.28 3.42
C ASN A 139 5.07 -2.97 2.73
N LEU A 140 4.20 -3.68 3.47
CA LEU A 140 3.02 -4.32 2.90
C LEU A 140 2.10 -3.30 2.23
N LYS A 141 1.94 -2.12 2.85
CA LYS A 141 1.20 -1.00 2.26
C LYS A 141 1.89 -0.46 1.00
N ALA A 142 3.22 -0.34 0.99
CA ALA A 142 3.98 0.09 -0.18
C ALA A 142 3.79 -0.90 -1.34
N ILE A 143 3.96 -2.20 -1.10
CA ILE A 143 3.75 -3.27 -2.07
C ILE A 143 2.31 -3.26 -2.60
N SER A 144 1.30 -3.10 -1.73
CA SER A 144 -0.10 -3.06 -2.16
C SER A 144 -0.44 -1.87 -3.07
N ASN A 145 0.39 -0.81 -3.06
CA ASN A 145 0.22 0.35 -3.93
C ASN A 145 1.01 0.22 -5.24
N GLU A 146 1.77 -0.86 -5.42
CA GLU A 146 2.53 -1.04 -6.65
C GLU A 146 1.63 -1.30 -7.84
N LYS A 147 1.93 -0.62 -8.93
CA LYS A 147 1.17 -0.72 -10.16
C LYS A 147 1.59 -1.99 -10.91
N THR A 148 0.60 -2.82 -11.23
CA THR A 148 0.76 -4.05 -12.02
C THR A 148 0.02 -3.99 -13.35
N ASP A 149 -0.62 -2.85 -13.66
CA ASP A 149 -1.29 -2.65 -14.94
C ASP A 149 -0.27 -2.65 -16.08
N ALA A 150 -0.65 -3.22 -17.22
CA ALA A 150 0.26 -3.44 -18.34
C ALA A 150 0.88 -2.14 -18.89
N ALA A 151 0.15 -1.02 -18.84
CA ALA A 151 0.65 0.27 -19.31
C ALA A 151 1.78 0.76 -18.40
N THR A 152 1.58 0.76 -17.08
CA THR A 152 2.62 1.13 -16.13
C THR A 152 3.79 0.17 -16.16
N VAL A 153 3.55 -1.14 -16.13
CA VAL A 153 4.62 -2.15 -16.18
C VAL A 153 5.49 -1.98 -17.43
N SER A 154 4.90 -1.61 -18.57
CA SER A 154 5.65 -1.42 -19.81
C SER A 154 6.71 -0.31 -19.75
N THR A 155 6.53 0.71 -18.91
CA THR A 155 7.49 1.83 -18.78
C THR A 155 8.81 1.37 -18.14
N TYR A 156 8.78 0.29 -17.37
CA TYR A 156 9.95 -0.27 -16.68
C TYR A 156 10.77 -1.25 -17.52
N LYS A 157 10.36 -1.57 -18.75
CA LYS A 157 11.17 -2.38 -19.67
C LYS A 157 12.46 -1.66 -20.09
N GLY A 158 12.45 -0.33 -20.10
CA GLY A 158 13.57 0.48 -20.56
C GLY A 158 14.01 0.16 -22.00
N THR A 159 15.15 0.72 -22.42
CA THR A 159 15.79 0.39 -23.69
C THR A 159 16.97 -0.56 -23.43
N PRO A 160 16.97 -1.78 -23.97
CA PRO A 160 18.08 -2.72 -23.79
C PRO A 160 19.40 -2.15 -24.30
N ILE A 161 20.41 -2.13 -23.44
CA ILE A 161 21.78 -1.78 -23.81
C ILE A 161 22.44 -3.02 -24.44
N GLN A 162 23.09 -2.86 -25.59
CA GLN A 162 23.58 -3.99 -26.40
C GLN A 162 24.61 -4.88 -25.68
N SER A 163 25.47 -4.29 -24.84
CA SER A 163 26.45 -5.03 -24.03
C SER A 163 25.78 -5.99 -23.06
N TYR A 164 24.70 -5.57 -22.41
CA TYR A 164 23.90 -6.39 -21.50
C TYR A 164 23.19 -7.54 -22.22
N ALA A 165 22.68 -7.33 -23.43
CA ALA A 165 21.99 -8.38 -24.20
C ALA A 165 22.89 -9.59 -24.50
N LYS A 166 24.17 -9.37 -24.82
CA LYS A 166 25.13 -10.46 -25.03
C LYS A 166 25.32 -11.29 -23.77
N GLN A 167 25.48 -10.62 -22.63
CA GLN A 167 25.71 -11.30 -21.36
C GLN A 167 24.46 -12.06 -20.90
N VAL A 168 23.28 -11.47 -21.03
CA VAL A 168 22.01 -12.12 -20.72
C VAL A 168 21.86 -13.44 -21.49
N ASN A 169 22.20 -13.46 -22.78
CA ASN A 169 22.14 -14.68 -23.58
C ASN A 169 23.07 -15.79 -23.04
N ILE A 170 24.19 -15.42 -22.43
CA ILE A 170 25.11 -16.38 -21.79
C ILE A 170 24.52 -16.86 -20.46
N ILE A 171 24.05 -15.94 -19.61
CA ILE A 171 23.49 -16.25 -18.29
C ILE A 171 22.27 -17.15 -18.40
N THR A 172 21.39 -16.86 -19.36
CA THR A 172 20.09 -17.52 -19.51
C THR A 172 20.12 -18.68 -20.52
N ALA A 173 21.30 -19.04 -21.02
CA ALA A 173 21.46 -20.12 -22.01
C ALA A 173 20.86 -21.43 -21.49
N GLY A 174 19.88 -21.98 -22.23
CA GLY A 174 19.22 -23.24 -21.87
C GLY A 174 18.14 -23.13 -20.80
N ILE A 175 17.89 -21.94 -20.23
CA ILE A 175 16.82 -21.70 -19.25
C ILE A 175 15.56 -21.27 -20.00
N THR A 176 14.46 -22.00 -19.79
CA THR A 176 13.23 -21.81 -20.57
C THR A 176 12.19 -20.96 -19.84
N ASN A 177 12.03 -21.14 -18.53
CA ASN A 177 11.06 -20.40 -17.72
C ASN A 177 11.61 -19.06 -17.22
N ASP A 178 10.71 -18.11 -16.98
CA ASP A 178 11.09 -16.73 -16.72
C ASP A 178 11.60 -16.51 -15.30
N TYR A 179 11.03 -17.20 -14.31
CA TYR A 179 11.51 -17.16 -12.93
C TYR A 179 12.99 -17.57 -12.82
N ASP A 180 13.36 -18.69 -13.43
CA ASP A 180 14.74 -19.18 -13.39
C ASP A 180 15.70 -18.29 -14.18
N LYS A 181 15.25 -17.59 -15.23
CA LYS A 181 16.08 -16.59 -15.93
C LYS A 181 16.36 -15.41 -15.02
N VAL A 182 15.33 -14.90 -14.34
CA VAL A 182 15.45 -13.81 -13.36
C VAL A 182 16.40 -14.22 -12.24
N LYS A 183 16.25 -15.43 -11.71
CA LYS A 183 17.12 -15.99 -10.68
C LYS A 183 18.57 -16.16 -11.14
N ALA A 184 18.78 -16.67 -12.37
CA ALA A 184 20.11 -16.83 -12.93
C ALA A 184 20.83 -15.48 -13.08
N ILE A 185 20.10 -14.41 -13.46
CA ILE A 185 20.64 -13.05 -13.53
C ILE A 185 21.03 -12.54 -12.15
N HIS A 186 20.14 -12.67 -11.16
CA HIS A 186 20.43 -12.34 -9.76
C HIS A 186 21.71 -13.04 -9.27
N ASP A 187 21.73 -14.37 -9.37
CA ASP A 187 22.83 -15.20 -8.90
C ASP A 187 24.13 -14.82 -9.60
N TRP A 188 24.07 -14.56 -10.90
CA TRP A 188 25.24 -14.18 -11.67
C TRP A 188 25.83 -12.86 -11.17
N VAL A 189 25.01 -11.83 -10.92
CA VAL A 189 25.51 -10.55 -10.40
C VAL A 189 26.16 -10.74 -9.03
N ALA A 190 25.45 -11.37 -8.09
CA ALA A 190 25.94 -11.57 -6.72
C ALA A 190 27.23 -12.44 -6.65
N ASN A 191 27.43 -13.34 -7.62
CA ASN A 191 28.63 -14.17 -7.69
C ASN A 191 29.82 -13.50 -8.39
N ASN A 192 29.60 -12.50 -9.24
CA ASN A 192 30.65 -11.95 -10.12
C ASN A 192 31.04 -10.50 -9.80
N MET A 193 30.19 -9.76 -9.09
CA MET A 193 30.54 -8.44 -8.55
C MET A 193 31.22 -8.55 -7.18
N TYR A 194 31.84 -7.45 -6.75
CA TYR A 194 32.54 -7.30 -5.48
C TYR A 194 32.06 -6.02 -4.79
N TYR A 195 31.60 -6.12 -3.54
CA TYR A 195 31.20 -4.92 -2.81
C TYR A 195 32.42 -4.08 -2.42
N ASP A 196 32.42 -2.81 -2.77
CA ASP A 196 33.55 -1.92 -2.53
C ASP A 196 33.49 -1.27 -1.15
N PHE A 197 34.34 -1.73 -0.24
CA PHE A 197 34.52 -1.17 1.10
C PHE A 197 35.63 -0.09 1.15
N SER A 198 36.28 0.19 0.02
CA SER A 198 37.33 1.21 -0.08
C SER A 198 36.75 2.60 -0.35
N ASP A 199 37.56 3.53 -0.83
CA ASP A 199 37.15 4.91 -1.09
C ASP A 199 35.99 4.97 -2.11
N ARG A 200 34.79 5.25 -1.58
CA ARG A 200 33.53 5.30 -2.34
C ARG A 200 33.56 6.32 -3.47
N THR A 201 34.42 7.34 -3.41
CA THR A 201 34.55 8.36 -4.48
C THR A 201 34.98 7.77 -5.82
N THR A 202 35.59 6.58 -5.82
CA THR A 202 36.05 5.91 -7.05
C THR A 202 34.95 5.13 -7.78
N VAL A 203 33.77 4.96 -7.15
CA VAL A 203 32.63 4.21 -7.69
C VAL A 203 31.32 5.01 -7.66
N MET A 204 31.25 6.05 -6.82
CA MET A 204 30.15 7.02 -6.79
C MET A 204 30.12 7.84 -8.08
N GLY A 205 28.95 7.87 -8.75
CA GLY A 205 28.77 8.58 -10.02
C GLY A 205 29.15 7.80 -11.28
N ALA A 206 29.64 6.56 -11.14
CA ALA A 206 29.78 5.66 -12.27
C ALA A 206 28.39 5.12 -12.67
N ASP A 207 27.83 5.65 -13.77
CA ASP A 207 26.54 5.18 -14.28
C ASP A 207 26.63 3.73 -14.77
N ALA A 208 25.63 2.91 -14.41
CA ALA A 208 25.49 1.53 -14.87
C ALA A 208 25.24 1.40 -16.39
N ASN A 209 25.22 2.51 -17.12
CA ASN A 209 24.75 2.61 -18.49
C ASN A 209 25.80 2.35 -19.56
N GLU A 210 27.11 2.37 -19.23
CA GLU A 210 28.12 2.27 -20.28
C GLU A 210 28.91 0.95 -20.27
N GLU A 211 29.47 0.46 -19.15
CA GLU A 211 30.25 -0.80 -19.23
C GLU A 211 30.61 -1.46 -17.87
N LEU A 212 29.80 -1.30 -16.82
CA LEU A 212 30.08 -1.83 -15.46
C LEU A 212 29.90 -3.35 -15.27
N PHE A 213 30.02 -4.12 -16.35
CA PHE A 213 29.84 -5.56 -16.32
C PHE A 213 31.06 -6.30 -15.71
N PRO A 214 30.85 -7.31 -14.86
CA PRO A 214 31.91 -8.21 -14.39
C PRO A 214 32.67 -8.96 -15.50
N GLY A 215 33.74 -8.38 -16.04
CA GLY A 215 34.60 -9.03 -17.04
C GLY A 215 35.14 -8.13 -18.14
N SER A 216 34.57 -6.93 -18.34
CA SER A 216 34.95 -5.96 -19.40
C SER A 216 36.04 -4.96 -18.99
N GLY A 217 36.57 -5.03 -17.77
CA GLY A 217 37.66 -4.16 -17.32
C GLY A 217 37.25 -2.77 -16.81
N ALA A 218 35.97 -2.38 -16.88
CA ALA A 218 35.54 -1.04 -16.46
C ALA A 218 34.91 -0.93 -15.05
N LEU A 219 34.67 -2.04 -14.33
CA LEU A 219 34.74 -2.21 -12.84
C LEU A 219 33.97 -3.48 -12.46
N LYS A 220 34.63 -4.47 -11.84
CA LYS A 220 33.98 -5.66 -11.25
C LYS A 220 33.42 -5.39 -9.85
N ARG A 221 33.37 -4.13 -9.42
CA ARG A 221 33.11 -3.73 -8.04
C ARG A 221 32.23 -2.48 -7.99
N GLY A 222 31.54 -2.27 -6.89
CA GLY A 222 30.71 -1.09 -6.68
C GLY A 222 30.00 -1.12 -5.32
N ILE A 223 29.12 -0.16 -5.11
CA ILE A 223 28.22 -0.09 -3.94
C ILE A 223 26.79 -0.48 -4.32
N CYS A 224 25.85 -0.42 -3.38
CA CYS A 224 24.45 -0.86 -3.55
C CYS A 224 23.80 -0.35 -4.85
N GLY A 225 23.90 0.95 -5.15
CA GLY A 225 23.36 1.52 -6.39
C GLY A 225 23.96 0.92 -7.68
N ASN A 226 25.24 0.57 -7.70
CA ASN A 226 25.86 -0.08 -8.85
C ASN A 226 25.34 -1.51 -9.03
N PHE A 227 25.23 -2.27 -7.92
CA PHE A 227 24.66 -3.62 -7.93
C PHE A 227 23.23 -3.59 -8.45
N ALA A 228 22.39 -2.73 -7.88
CA ALA A 228 20.99 -2.60 -8.29
C ALA A 228 20.84 -2.16 -9.75
N GLY A 229 21.67 -1.21 -10.20
CA GLY A 229 21.67 -0.75 -11.59
C GLY A 229 22.08 -1.83 -12.59
N VAL A 230 23.16 -2.56 -12.32
CA VAL A 230 23.62 -3.67 -13.19
C VAL A 230 22.57 -4.78 -13.26
N THR A 231 22.01 -5.18 -12.13
CA THR A 231 20.93 -6.18 -12.07
C THR A 231 19.71 -5.72 -12.87
N THR A 232 19.26 -4.48 -12.68
CA THR A 232 18.14 -3.89 -13.42
C THR A 232 18.39 -3.90 -14.93
N ASN A 233 19.58 -3.51 -15.39
CA ASN A 233 19.91 -3.45 -16.81
C ASN A 233 20.03 -4.84 -17.45
N LEU A 234 20.54 -5.86 -16.74
CA LEU A 234 20.51 -7.25 -17.20
C LEU A 234 19.06 -7.75 -17.35
N LEU A 235 18.20 -7.49 -16.37
CA LEU A 235 16.80 -7.90 -16.40
C LEU A 235 16.03 -7.25 -17.55
N ARG A 236 16.23 -5.94 -17.76
CA ARG A 236 15.67 -5.21 -18.91
C ARG A 236 16.16 -5.76 -20.25
N ALA A 237 17.45 -6.07 -20.35
CA ALA A 237 18.02 -6.69 -21.55
C ALA A 237 17.51 -8.12 -21.79
N ALA A 238 17.08 -8.82 -20.75
CA ALA A 238 16.36 -10.09 -20.84
C ALA A 238 14.86 -9.94 -21.17
N GLY A 239 14.37 -8.71 -21.32
CA GLY A 239 12.98 -8.40 -21.67
C GLY A 239 12.05 -8.24 -20.47
N PHE A 240 12.56 -8.29 -19.24
CA PHE A 240 11.78 -8.11 -18.04
C PHE A 240 11.65 -6.63 -17.66
N PRO A 241 10.43 -6.14 -17.35
CA PRO A 241 10.27 -4.85 -16.69
C PRO A 241 10.96 -4.88 -15.33
N ALA A 242 11.91 -3.97 -15.11
CA ALA A 242 12.66 -3.90 -13.85
C ALA A 242 12.97 -2.46 -13.47
N LYS A 243 13.20 -2.23 -12.18
CA LYS A 243 13.51 -0.91 -11.62
C LYS A 243 14.50 -1.04 -10.47
N THR A 244 15.36 -0.05 -10.34
CA THR A 244 16.12 0.21 -9.13
C THR A 244 15.22 0.91 -8.13
N VAL A 245 15.27 0.48 -6.87
CA VAL A 245 14.51 1.06 -5.77
C VAL A 245 15.45 1.44 -4.66
N SER A 246 15.20 2.59 -4.04
CA SER A 246 15.96 3.12 -2.91
C SER A 246 15.10 3.13 -1.66
N GLY A 247 15.71 2.89 -0.52
CA GLY A 247 15.11 3.03 0.81
C GLY A 247 16.18 2.88 1.87
N ASN A 248 15.88 2.21 2.97
CA ASN A 248 16.85 1.98 4.04
C ASN A 248 16.99 0.50 4.37
N ILE A 249 18.17 0.14 4.87
CA ILE A 249 18.38 -1.14 5.54
C ILE A 249 18.83 -0.94 6.98
N GLU A 250 18.50 -1.89 7.85
CA GLU A 250 19.11 -2.02 9.17
C GLU A 250 20.47 -2.72 9.00
N ASP A 251 21.54 -2.00 9.37
CA ASP A 251 22.89 -2.54 9.41
C ASP A 251 23.52 -2.18 10.76
N ALA A 252 23.85 -3.20 11.54
CA ALA A 252 24.51 -3.10 12.84
C ALA A 252 23.87 -2.11 13.85
N GLY A 253 22.55 -2.01 13.87
CA GLY A 253 21.78 -1.15 14.77
C GLY A 253 21.48 0.26 14.23
N GLU A 254 21.91 0.57 13.00
CA GLU A 254 21.64 1.84 12.32
C GLU A 254 20.84 1.62 11.03
N TRP A 255 19.97 2.59 10.71
CA TRP A 255 19.27 2.62 9.43
C TRP A 255 20.07 3.44 8.43
N ILE A 256 20.54 2.78 7.37
CA ILE A 256 21.37 3.40 6.33
C ILE A 256 20.66 3.36 4.98
N GLY A 257 20.85 4.41 4.18
CA GLY A 257 20.31 4.47 2.82
C GLY A 257 20.88 3.34 1.93
N HIS A 258 20.01 2.71 1.16
CA HIS A 258 20.34 1.50 0.39
C HIS A 258 19.52 1.37 -0.89
N ASP A 259 20.07 0.68 -1.88
CA ASP A 259 19.46 0.45 -3.19
C ASP A 259 19.37 -1.04 -3.52
N TRP A 260 18.25 -1.47 -4.08
CA TRP A 260 17.99 -2.84 -4.53
C TRP A 260 17.22 -2.86 -5.86
N THR A 261 16.88 -4.06 -6.35
CA THR A 261 16.18 -4.25 -7.63
C THR A 261 14.81 -4.90 -7.44
N GLU A 262 13.83 -4.44 -8.21
CA GLU A 262 12.53 -5.08 -8.35
C GLU A 262 12.25 -5.40 -9.82
N VAL A 263 11.66 -6.57 -10.07
CA VAL A 263 11.36 -7.06 -11.42
C VAL A 263 9.94 -7.58 -11.50
N PHE A 264 9.24 -7.25 -12.59
CA PHE A 264 7.92 -7.76 -12.86
C PHE A 264 8.02 -9.08 -13.63
N VAL A 265 7.69 -10.19 -12.97
CA VAL A 265 7.75 -11.55 -13.53
C VAL A 265 6.58 -12.36 -12.97
N GLU A 266 6.00 -13.24 -13.79
CA GLU A 266 4.85 -14.07 -13.39
C GLU A 266 3.64 -13.30 -12.82
N GLY A 267 3.45 -12.06 -13.27
CA GLY A 267 2.31 -11.23 -12.90
C GLY A 267 2.45 -10.48 -11.57
N ARG A 268 3.64 -10.49 -10.93
CA ARG A 268 3.92 -9.76 -9.70
C ARG A 268 5.29 -9.09 -9.73
N TRP A 269 5.47 -8.10 -8.85
CA TRP A 269 6.81 -7.59 -8.54
C TRP A 269 7.53 -8.58 -7.61
N LEU A 270 8.74 -8.96 -8.00
CA LEU A 270 9.68 -9.77 -7.25
C LEU A 270 10.81 -8.86 -6.76
N PHE A 271 11.13 -8.97 -5.48
CA PHE A 271 12.12 -8.16 -4.78
C PHE A 271 13.45 -8.90 -4.74
N MET A 272 14.55 -8.21 -5.01
CA MET A 272 15.88 -8.82 -4.86
C MET A 272 16.97 -7.83 -4.45
N ASP A 273 17.89 -8.29 -3.62
CA ASP A 273 19.07 -7.52 -3.19
C ASP A 273 20.37 -8.27 -3.47
N THR A 274 20.88 -8.07 -4.69
CA THR A 274 22.17 -8.63 -5.11
C THR A 274 23.36 -8.12 -4.29
N THR A 275 23.21 -7.00 -3.57
CA THR A 275 24.27 -6.42 -2.75
C THR A 275 24.45 -7.23 -1.47
N LEU A 276 23.36 -7.49 -0.74
CA LEU A 276 23.42 -8.24 0.51
C LEU A 276 23.64 -9.75 0.27
N ASP A 277 23.24 -10.25 -0.90
CA ASP A 277 23.53 -11.62 -1.33
C ASP A 277 24.93 -11.83 -1.91
N CYS A 278 25.67 -10.75 -2.16
CA CYS A 278 27.07 -10.80 -2.53
C CYS A 278 27.97 -10.97 -1.30
N LYS A 279 28.84 -11.98 -1.33
CA LYS A 279 29.86 -12.21 -0.28
C LYS A 279 31.28 -11.88 -0.73
N ASN A 280 31.41 -11.41 -1.96
CA ASN A 280 32.65 -10.94 -2.54
C ASN A 280 32.89 -9.48 -2.15
N SER A 281 34.13 -9.12 -1.86
CA SER A 281 34.49 -7.77 -1.41
C SER A 281 35.74 -7.23 -2.07
N PHE A 282 35.78 -5.93 -2.27
CA PHE A 282 36.97 -5.20 -2.65
C PHE A 282 37.35 -4.25 -1.51
N MET A 283 38.57 -4.38 -1.01
CA MET A 283 39.07 -3.54 0.06
C MET A 283 40.58 -3.37 -0.08
N TYR A 284 41.07 -2.15 0.13
CA TYR A 284 42.51 -1.82 0.07
C TYR A 284 43.22 -2.30 -1.21
N GLY A 285 42.58 -2.15 -2.38
CA GLY A 285 43.17 -2.54 -3.65
C GLY A 285 43.07 -4.04 -3.98
N ARG A 286 42.38 -4.84 -3.15
CA ARG A 286 42.36 -6.30 -3.26
C ARG A 286 40.95 -6.85 -3.39
N PHE A 287 40.77 -7.73 -4.38
CA PHE A 287 39.58 -8.57 -4.51
C PHE A 287 39.67 -9.75 -3.54
N SER A 288 38.65 -9.94 -2.73
CA SER A 288 38.55 -11.00 -1.73
C SER A 288 37.21 -11.72 -1.84
N ASN A 289 37.21 -13.00 -1.45
CA ASN A 289 36.08 -13.92 -1.47
C ASN A 289 35.52 -14.21 -2.89
N LYS A 290 35.49 -15.48 -3.28
CA LYS A 290 34.72 -15.99 -4.44
C LYS A 290 33.67 -16.95 -3.91
N VAL A 291 32.84 -16.43 -3.03
CA VAL A 291 31.88 -17.23 -2.28
C VAL A 291 30.58 -17.22 -3.07
N LYS A 292 29.92 -18.38 -3.11
CA LYS A 292 28.65 -18.50 -3.80
C LYS A 292 27.61 -17.59 -3.13
N CYS A 293 26.81 -16.91 -3.96
CA CYS A 293 25.63 -16.13 -3.58
C CYS A 293 24.79 -16.86 -2.52
N THR A 294 24.34 -16.13 -1.51
CA THR A 294 23.56 -16.69 -0.39
C THR A 294 22.09 -16.92 -0.73
N GLN A 295 21.52 -16.15 -1.67
CA GLN A 295 20.12 -16.21 -2.09
C GLN A 295 19.12 -15.91 -0.96
N THR A 296 19.59 -15.27 0.10
CA THR A 296 18.78 -14.85 1.25
C THR A 296 17.82 -13.73 0.87
N TYR A 297 18.20 -12.90 -0.11
CA TYR A 297 17.47 -11.72 -0.55
C TYR A 297 16.97 -11.86 -1.99
N PHE A 298 16.69 -13.08 -2.45
CA PHE A 298 16.06 -13.32 -3.74
C PHE A 298 14.63 -13.81 -3.53
N ASP A 299 13.64 -13.04 -4.00
CA ASP A 299 12.22 -13.37 -3.87
C ASP A 299 11.77 -13.63 -2.42
N THR A 300 12.43 -12.94 -1.49
CA THR A 300 12.23 -13.11 -0.06
C THR A 300 10.82 -12.68 0.33
N PRO A 301 10.09 -13.45 1.16
CA PRO A 301 8.78 -13.05 1.64
C PRO A 301 8.82 -11.68 2.33
N VAL A 302 7.81 -10.84 2.09
CA VAL A 302 7.75 -9.45 2.62
C VAL A 302 7.97 -9.38 4.13
N ALA A 303 7.53 -10.38 4.90
CA ALA A 303 7.73 -10.42 6.34
C ALA A 303 9.22 -10.55 6.72
N GLU A 304 9.99 -11.32 5.96
CA GLU A 304 11.44 -11.48 6.15
C GLU A 304 12.20 -10.28 5.56
N TRP A 305 11.77 -9.78 4.40
CA TRP A 305 12.27 -8.52 3.83
C TRP A 305 12.16 -7.36 4.82
N SER A 306 11.02 -7.23 5.51
CA SER A 306 10.78 -6.23 6.53
C SER A 306 11.57 -6.39 7.82
N THR A 307 12.45 -7.39 7.94
CA THR A 307 13.39 -7.48 9.08
C THR A 307 14.63 -6.64 8.88
N THR A 308 15.00 -6.41 7.61
CA THR A 308 16.23 -5.71 7.23
C THR A 308 15.97 -4.53 6.32
N HIS A 309 14.88 -4.49 5.55
CA HIS A 309 14.60 -3.46 4.57
C HIS A 309 13.38 -2.63 4.93
N GLU A 310 13.52 -1.32 4.83
CA GLU A 310 12.44 -0.36 4.83
C GLU A 310 12.22 0.15 3.41
N LEU A 311 11.02 -0.13 2.88
CA LEU A 311 10.50 0.55 1.71
C LEU A 311 10.15 1.97 2.15
N ASP A 312 11.13 2.86 2.15
CA ASP A 312 10.90 4.28 2.41
C ASP A 312 9.87 4.80 1.40
N GLY A 313 8.90 5.56 1.90
CA GLY A 313 7.62 5.87 1.25
C GLY A 313 7.77 6.10 -0.24
N LEU A 314 7.55 5.02 -1.02
CA LEU A 314 7.81 4.88 -2.46
C LEU A 314 8.42 6.16 -3.03
N SER A 315 9.75 6.27 -2.95
CA SER A 315 10.49 7.24 -3.76
C SER A 315 10.08 7.01 -5.21
N VAL A 316 9.11 7.80 -5.68
CA VAL A 316 8.81 7.91 -7.09
C VAL A 316 10.03 8.63 -7.65
N THR A 317 11.04 7.85 -8.01
CA THR A 317 12.30 8.30 -8.61
C THR A 317 12.01 9.46 -9.55
N GLY A 318 12.39 10.70 -9.21
CA GLY A 318 12.45 11.93 -10.05
C GLY A 318 11.22 12.37 -10.88
N GLN A 319 10.42 11.47 -11.43
CA GLN A 319 9.35 11.71 -12.40
C GLN A 319 7.97 11.87 -11.74
N GLY A 320 7.72 11.29 -10.56
CA GLY A 320 6.43 11.43 -9.88
C GLY A 320 6.28 12.70 -9.05
N ALA A 321 7.31 13.08 -8.30
CA ALA A 321 7.31 14.30 -7.48
C ALA A 321 7.36 15.57 -8.34
N ALA A 322 8.11 15.57 -9.45
CA ALA A 322 8.14 16.68 -10.39
C ALA A 322 6.80 16.89 -11.14
N ALA A 323 5.96 15.85 -11.23
CA ALA A 323 4.65 15.91 -11.87
C ALA A 323 3.50 16.21 -10.88
N TRP A 324 3.71 16.08 -9.57
CA TRP A 324 2.68 16.39 -8.58
C TRP A 324 2.61 17.90 -8.32
N ASN A 325 1.61 18.55 -8.90
CA ASN A 325 1.36 19.97 -8.72
C ASN A 325 0.47 20.31 -7.49
N GLY A 326 0.13 19.31 -6.67
CA GLY A 326 -0.73 19.49 -5.50
C GLY A 326 -2.22 19.67 -5.82
N SER A 327 -2.66 19.43 -7.06
CA SER A 327 -4.05 19.65 -7.47
C SER A 327 -4.89 18.38 -7.36
N LEU A 328 -5.88 18.40 -6.47
CA LEU A 328 -7.01 17.47 -6.45
C LEU A 328 -8.18 18.08 -7.25
N LEU A 329 -8.77 17.31 -8.17
CA LEU A 329 -9.86 17.74 -9.03
C LEU A 329 -11.13 16.95 -8.72
N PHE A 330 -12.21 17.66 -8.38
CA PHE A 330 -13.57 17.12 -8.42
C PHE A 330 -14.15 17.35 -9.81
N ILE A 331 -14.62 16.29 -10.46
CA ILE A 331 -14.99 16.31 -11.87
C ILE A 331 -16.44 15.87 -12.03
N ASP A 332 -17.21 16.59 -12.83
CA ASP A 332 -18.53 16.14 -13.28
C ASP A 332 -18.37 14.84 -14.07
N ALA A 333 -18.87 13.73 -13.55
CA ALA A 333 -18.74 12.43 -14.19
C ALA A 333 -19.41 12.35 -15.57
N LYS A 334 -20.45 13.15 -15.83
CA LYS A 334 -21.16 13.17 -17.12
C LYS A 334 -20.47 14.07 -18.15
N GLN A 335 -20.02 15.25 -17.73
CA GLN A 335 -19.53 16.28 -18.66
C GLN A 335 -18.00 16.37 -18.70
N GLY A 336 -17.28 15.75 -17.77
CA GLY A 336 -15.83 15.82 -17.65
C GLY A 336 -15.31 17.18 -17.18
N GLN A 337 -16.20 18.10 -16.80
CA GLN A 337 -15.83 19.44 -16.33
C GLN A 337 -15.27 19.39 -14.91
N VAL A 338 -14.23 20.18 -14.63
CA VAL A 338 -13.75 20.40 -13.25
C VAL A 338 -14.76 21.26 -12.50
N LEU A 339 -15.37 20.69 -11.47
CA LEU A 339 -16.33 21.34 -10.57
C LEU A 339 -15.62 22.12 -9.47
N GLN A 340 -14.52 21.57 -8.95
CA GLN A 340 -13.70 22.17 -7.91
C GLN A 340 -12.27 21.66 -8.01
N GLU A 341 -11.31 22.56 -7.83
CA GLU A 341 -9.90 22.21 -7.64
C GLU A 341 -9.51 22.54 -6.19
N VAL A 342 -8.86 21.59 -5.53
CA VAL A 342 -8.22 21.80 -4.22
C VAL A 342 -6.71 21.79 -4.46
N LYS A 343 -6.07 22.92 -4.18
CA LYS A 343 -4.63 23.10 -4.32
C LYS A 343 -3.90 22.71 -3.05
N ASN A 344 -2.59 22.49 -3.15
CA ASN A 344 -1.70 22.11 -2.05
C ASN A 344 -2.14 20.82 -1.34
N PHE A 345 -2.80 19.91 -2.06
CA PHE A 345 -3.20 18.63 -1.52
C PHE A 345 -1.94 17.76 -1.31
N PRO A 346 -1.75 17.17 -0.12
CA PRO A 346 -0.54 16.38 0.15
C PRO A 346 -0.47 15.16 -0.75
N VAL A 347 0.73 14.84 -1.25
CA VAL A 347 0.95 13.61 -2.00
C VAL A 347 0.55 12.41 -1.14
N ASP A 348 -0.15 11.46 -1.74
CA ASP A 348 -0.67 10.26 -1.09
C ASP A 348 -1.63 10.52 0.09
N GLY A 349 -2.17 11.74 0.19
CA GLY A 349 -3.15 12.11 1.20
C GLY A 349 -4.49 11.42 0.99
N LEU A 350 -5.17 11.13 2.11
CA LEU A 350 -6.57 10.70 2.10
C LEU A 350 -7.51 11.91 2.05
N LEU A 351 -8.66 11.71 1.43
CA LEU A 351 -9.74 12.68 1.49
C LEU A 351 -10.33 12.69 2.92
N THR A 352 -10.10 13.74 3.71
CA THR A 352 -10.58 13.82 5.11
C THR A 352 -11.96 14.47 5.26
N SER A 353 -12.51 15.02 4.17
CA SER A 353 -13.87 15.58 4.11
C SER A 353 -14.48 15.36 2.72
N ASN A 354 -15.78 15.58 2.58
CA ASN A 354 -16.49 15.45 1.31
C ASN A 354 -16.52 16.75 0.47
N TYR A 355 -15.84 17.82 0.91
CA TYR A 355 -15.74 19.10 0.19
C TYR A 355 -17.09 19.68 -0.27
N GLY A 356 -18.16 19.47 0.52
CA GLY A 356 -19.51 19.97 0.21
C GLY A 356 -20.35 19.08 -0.70
N TYR A 357 -19.79 17.97 -1.20
CA TYR A 357 -20.51 16.95 -1.96
C TYR A 357 -21.11 15.88 -1.05
N LYS A 358 -22.13 15.15 -1.53
CA LYS A 358 -22.58 13.95 -0.81
C LYS A 358 -21.52 12.87 -0.94
N ALA A 359 -21.14 12.24 0.18
CA ALA A 359 -20.14 11.18 0.16
C ALA A 359 -20.52 10.01 -0.76
N SER A 360 -21.81 9.67 -0.82
CA SER A 360 -22.38 8.65 -1.71
C SER A 360 -22.34 9.01 -3.21
N ASP A 361 -22.04 10.27 -3.53
CA ASP A 361 -21.98 10.79 -4.90
C ASP A 361 -20.52 10.94 -5.39
N LEU A 362 -19.53 10.50 -4.62
CA LEU A 362 -18.11 10.51 -4.99
C LEU A 362 -17.64 9.14 -5.48
N TYR A 363 -16.92 9.11 -6.59
CA TYR A 363 -16.47 7.89 -7.27
C TYR A 363 -15.03 8.02 -7.75
N SER A 364 -14.34 6.89 -7.85
CA SER A 364 -12.97 6.81 -8.40
C SER A 364 -12.94 6.75 -9.93
N ASP A 365 -14.08 6.55 -10.58
CA ASP A 365 -14.19 6.44 -12.04
C ASP A 365 -15.35 7.27 -12.62
N ALA A 366 -15.18 7.71 -13.87
CA ALA A 366 -16.19 8.51 -14.57
C ALA A 366 -17.50 7.76 -14.87
N LYS A 367 -17.47 6.42 -14.89
CA LYS A 367 -18.68 5.61 -15.14
C LYS A 367 -19.54 5.44 -13.89
N LEU A 368 -19.11 5.99 -12.75
CA LEU A 368 -19.81 5.92 -11.46
C LEU A 368 -20.02 4.47 -10.99
N THR A 369 -19.02 3.61 -11.22
CA THR A 369 -19.09 2.18 -10.86
C THR A 369 -18.32 1.83 -9.59
N ILE A 370 -17.37 2.67 -9.19
CA ILE A 370 -16.48 2.47 -8.05
C ILE A 370 -16.66 3.64 -7.07
N PRO A 371 -17.46 3.45 -5.99
CA PRO A 371 -17.62 4.47 -4.97
C PRO A 371 -16.29 4.85 -4.32
N TRP A 372 -16.13 6.12 -3.98
CA TRP A 372 -14.94 6.62 -3.31
C TRP A 372 -14.85 6.10 -1.87
N ASN A 373 -13.73 5.49 -1.53
CA ASN A 373 -13.40 5.03 -0.18
C ASN A 373 -12.45 6.02 0.50
N PHE A 374 -12.99 6.77 1.46
CA PHE A 374 -12.26 7.78 2.24
C PHE A 374 -11.13 7.20 3.10
N ALA A 375 -11.18 5.91 3.44
CA ALA A 375 -10.15 5.26 4.25
C ALA A 375 -8.97 4.75 3.43
N THR A 376 -9.17 4.47 2.13
CA THR A 376 -8.16 3.76 1.33
C THR A 376 -7.77 4.46 0.03
N ASN A 377 -8.62 5.33 -0.55
CA ASN A 377 -8.27 6.04 -1.76
C ASN A 377 -7.40 7.26 -1.44
N LYS A 378 -6.13 7.16 -1.84
CA LYS A 378 -5.12 8.21 -1.75
C LYS A 378 -5.03 9.03 -3.03
N ILE A 379 -4.65 10.30 -2.90
CA ILE A 379 -4.50 11.24 -4.01
C ILE A 379 -3.03 11.50 -4.32
N ASN A 380 -2.63 11.36 -5.59
CA ASN A 380 -1.28 11.67 -6.07
C ASN A 380 -1.31 12.04 -7.57
N ALA A 381 -0.14 12.26 -8.19
CA ALA A 381 0.00 12.69 -9.58
C ALA A 381 -0.76 11.83 -10.63
N THR A 382 -1.09 10.58 -10.30
CA THR A 382 -1.81 9.68 -11.22
C THR A 382 -3.23 9.35 -10.77
N ASN A 383 -3.63 9.78 -9.57
CA ASN A 383 -4.96 9.56 -9.00
C ASN A 383 -5.46 10.83 -8.32
N ASN A 384 -5.52 11.93 -9.07
CA ASN A 384 -5.92 13.24 -8.54
C ASN A 384 -7.34 13.66 -8.90
N ARG A 385 -8.18 12.71 -9.30
CA ARG A 385 -9.54 12.96 -9.79
C ARG A 385 -10.55 12.21 -8.95
N VAL A 386 -11.53 12.94 -8.42
CA VAL A 386 -12.72 12.38 -7.78
C VAL A 386 -13.91 12.72 -8.68
N TYR A 387 -14.60 11.70 -9.18
CA TYR A 387 -15.76 11.89 -10.05
C TYR A 387 -17.02 12.08 -9.20
N VAL A 388 -17.74 13.16 -9.47
CA VAL A 388 -18.95 13.55 -8.78
C VAL A 388 -20.16 13.19 -9.64
N LYS A 389 -21.09 12.45 -9.06
CA LYS A 389 -22.39 12.18 -9.70
C LYS A 389 -23.22 13.46 -9.75
N THR A 390 -23.60 13.87 -10.96
CA THR A 390 -24.42 15.06 -11.20
C THR A 390 -25.82 14.73 -11.71
N TYR A 391 -26.76 15.57 -11.33
CA TYR A 391 -28.18 15.49 -11.65
C TYR A 391 -28.53 16.59 -12.64
N GLY A 392 -29.33 16.28 -13.66
CA GLY A 392 -29.82 17.26 -14.63
C GLY A 392 -31.34 17.28 -14.60
N PHE A 393 -31.94 18.46 -14.52
CA PHE A 393 -33.38 18.65 -14.51
C PHE A 393 -33.82 19.61 -15.61
N THR A 394 -34.84 19.23 -16.36
CA THR A 394 -35.45 20.03 -17.41
C THR A 394 -36.56 20.91 -16.82
N VAL A 395 -36.48 22.21 -17.08
CA VAL A 395 -37.52 23.19 -16.74
C VAL A 395 -38.16 23.70 -18.01
N LYS A 396 -39.46 23.41 -18.18
CA LYS A 396 -40.28 23.94 -19.28
C LYS A 396 -41.08 25.14 -18.80
N PHE A 397 -41.27 26.12 -19.69
CA PHE A 397 -42.04 27.32 -19.41
C PHE A 397 -43.24 27.38 -20.35
N ASP A 398 -44.43 27.20 -19.80
CA ASP A 398 -45.69 27.38 -20.52
C ASP A 398 -46.19 28.80 -20.24
N SER A 399 -46.07 29.67 -21.26
CA SER A 399 -46.47 31.08 -21.18
C SER A 399 -47.99 31.28 -21.12
N GLN A 400 -48.79 30.22 -21.21
CA GLN A 400 -50.25 30.25 -21.15
C GLN A 400 -50.86 31.24 -22.16
N GLY A 401 -50.37 31.17 -23.40
CA GLY A 401 -50.77 32.04 -24.51
C GLY A 401 -50.06 33.40 -24.55
N GLY A 402 -48.96 33.57 -23.79
CA GLY A 402 -48.02 34.67 -23.96
C GLY A 402 -46.86 34.33 -24.90
N SER A 403 -45.88 35.23 -25.03
CA SER A 403 -44.66 34.99 -25.81
C SER A 403 -43.89 33.76 -25.33
N ALA A 404 -43.26 33.04 -26.27
CA ALA A 404 -42.58 31.79 -25.99
C ALA A 404 -41.32 31.99 -25.15
N ILE A 405 -41.10 31.08 -24.19
CA ILE A 405 -39.90 31.03 -23.34
C ILE A 405 -39.26 29.66 -23.53
N ASN A 406 -37.97 29.65 -23.87
CA ASN A 406 -37.22 28.42 -24.09
C ASN A 406 -37.07 27.63 -22.78
N SER A 407 -37.14 26.29 -22.87
CA SER A 407 -36.81 25.42 -21.74
C SER A 407 -35.33 25.54 -21.37
N VAL A 408 -35.02 25.33 -20.08
CA VAL A 408 -33.64 25.29 -19.59
C VAL A 408 -33.34 23.96 -18.92
N THR A 409 -32.09 23.51 -19.00
CA THR A 409 -31.60 22.39 -18.20
C THR A 409 -30.74 22.95 -17.07
N VAL A 410 -31.02 22.55 -15.84
CA VAL A 410 -30.23 22.93 -14.66
C VAL A 410 -29.50 21.71 -14.10
N THR A 411 -28.22 21.88 -13.78
CA THR A 411 -27.39 20.83 -13.18
C THR A 411 -27.28 21.00 -11.67
N SER A 412 -27.12 19.89 -10.95
CA SER A 412 -26.89 19.87 -9.51
C SER A 412 -25.88 18.81 -9.11
N THR A 413 -25.07 19.11 -8.11
CA THR A 413 -24.08 18.22 -7.50
C THR A 413 -24.57 17.58 -6.19
N ASN A 414 -25.76 17.98 -5.71
CA ASN A 414 -26.36 17.45 -4.48
C ASN A 414 -27.81 16.98 -4.66
N GLY A 415 -28.32 16.96 -5.89
CA GLY A 415 -29.68 16.56 -6.24
C GLY A 415 -30.73 17.65 -6.07
N LEU A 416 -30.34 18.88 -5.72
CA LEU A 416 -31.20 20.07 -5.64
C LEU A 416 -30.67 21.17 -6.56
N ALA A 417 -31.50 21.67 -7.46
CA ALA A 417 -31.15 22.74 -8.39
C ALA A 417 -32.03 23.98 -8.21
N LYS A 418 -31.42 25.17 -8.29
CA LYS A 418 -32.18 26.43 -8.44
C LYS A 418 -32.49 26.64 -9.91
N ILE A 419 -33.70 27.12 -10.18
CA ILE A 419 -34.10 27.52 -11.53
C ILE A 419 -33.59 28.96 -11.76
N PRO A 420 -32.88 29.25 -12.86
CA PRO A 420 -32.55 30.64 -13.19
C PRO A 420 -33.83 31.41 -13.51
N VAL A 421 -33.88 32.69 -13.13
CA VAL A 421 -35.05 33.54 -13.43
C VAL A 421 -35.22 33.64 -14.96
N PRO A 422 -36.34 33.17 -15.52
CA PRO A 422 -36.57 33.22 -16.96
C PRO A 422 -36.91 34.65 -17.42
N ALA A 423 -36.81 34.89 -18.72
CA ALA A 423 -37.30 36.13 -19.32
C ALA A 423 -38.81 36.30 -19.04
N THR A 424 -39.25 37.55 -18.85
CA THR A 424 -40.65 37.87 -18.62
C THR A 424 -41.44 37.75 -19.93
N PRO A 425 -42.43 36.86 -20.03
CA PRO A 425 -43.26 36.76 -21.22
C PRO A 425 -44.21 37.96 -21.32
N THR A 426 -44.75 38.19 -22.52
CA THR A 426 -45.74 39.24 -22.80
C THR A 426 -47.04 38.61 -23.31
N LYS A 427 -48.19 39.21 -22.97
CA LYS A 427 -49.52 38.77 -23.42
C LYS A 427 -50.47 39.97 -23.50
N ASP A 428 -51.01 40.24 -24.69
CA ASP A 428 -51.85 41.41 -24.93
C ASP A 428 -53.08 41.44 -24.02
N GLY A 429 -53.29 42.55 -23.33
CA GLY A 429 -54.40 42.75 -22.39
C GLY A 429 -54.23 42.09 -21.01
N TYR A 430 -53.04 41.58 -20.69
CA TYR A 430 -52.75 40.95 -19.39
C TYR A 430 -51.42 41.44 -18.79
N THR A 431 -51.36 41.48 -17.46
CA THR A 431 -50.16 41.75 -16.66
C THR A 431 -49.58 40.43 -16.13
N PHE A 432 -48.29 40.19 -16.36
CA PHE A 432 -47.57 39.02 -15.83
C PHE A 432 -47.37 39.12 -14.32
N LYS A 433 -47.75 38.09 -13.57
CA LYS A 433 -47.62 38.06 -12.09
C LYS A 433 -46.51 37.15 -11.58
N GLY A 434 -45.96 36.29 -12.44
CA GLY A 434 -44.91 35.35 -12.06
C GLY A 434 -45.21 33.94 -12.56
N TRP A 435 -44.36 33.01 -12.15
CA TRP A 435 -44.44 31.60 -12.52
C TRP A 435 -45.00 30.77 -11.36
N VAL A 436 -45.72 29.70 -11.66
CA VAL A 436 -46.15 28.70 -10.67
C VAL A 436 -45.77 27.30 -11.12
N VAL A 437 -45.72 26.36 -10.18
CA VAL A 437 -45.70 24.92 -10.46
C VAL A 437 -47.09 24.36 -10.12
N GLY A 438 -47.67 23.58 -11.04
CA GLY A 438 -49.06 23.10 -10.92
C GLY A 438 -50.08 24.04 -11.55
N ASN A 439 -51.29 24.13 -10.97
CA ASN A 439 -52.40 24.86 -11.59
C ASN A 439 -52.18 26.40 -11.55
N PRO A 440 -52.17 27.11 -12.71
CA PRO A 440 -51.94 28.56 -12.76
C PRO A 440 -52.95 29.41 -12.00
N TYR A 441 -54.16 28.90 -11.79
CA TYR A 441 -55.24 29.62 -11.11
C TYR A 441 -55.10 29.56 -9.58
N ASN A 442 -54.68 28.41 -9.03
CA ASN A 442 -54.73 28.14 -7.59
C ASN A 442 -53.35 27.95 -6.92
N SER A 443 -52.26 27.88 -7.69
CA SER A 443 -50.91 27.74 -7.13
C SER A 443 -50.32 29.07 -6.65
N VAL A 444 -49.46 28.98 -5.62
CA VAL A 444 -48.62 30.06 -5.11
C VAL A 444 -47.47 30.32 -6.07
N LEU A 445 -47.06 31.60 -6.19
CA LEU A 445 -45.91 32.00 -7.01
C LEU A 445 -44.63 31.26 -6.58
N TRP A 446 -43.84 30.89 -7.57
CA TRP A 446 -42.52 30.30 -7.38
C TRP A 446 -41.53 31.37 -6.94
N ASP A 447 -40.79 31.09 -5.86
CA ASP A 447 -39.72 31.94 -5.39
C ASP A 447 -38.38 31.38 -5.89
N PHE A 448 -37.80 32.05 -6.88
CA PHE A 448 -36.52 31.68 -7.50
C PHE A 448 -35.31 31.86 -6.56
N ASN A 449 -35.45 32.63 -5.48
CA ASN A 449 -34.36 32.86 -4.53
C ASN A 449 -34.23 31.72 -3.53
N THR A 450 -35.34 31.17 -3.07
CA THR A 450 -35.39 30.20 -1.97
C THR A 450 -35.72 28.78 -2.38
N LYS A 451 -36.52 28.57 -3.44
CA LYS A 451 -36.97 27.24 -3.84
C LYS A 451 -35.99 26.53 -4.78
N GLN A 452 -36.00 25.21 -4.71
CA GLN A 452 -35.19 24.31 -5.52
C GLN A 452 -36.07 23.17 -6.06
N ILE A 453 -35.59 22.52 -7.12
CA ILE A 453 -36.20 21.33 -7.71
C ILE A 453 -35.27 20.13 -7.57
N SER A 454 -35.87 18.94 -7.58
CA SER A 454 -35.19 17.64 -7.59
C SER A 454 -35.69 16.72 -8.72
N TYR A 455 -36.49 17.26 -9.65
CA TYR A 455 -37.10 16.56 -10.79
C TYR A 455 -37.46 17.56 -11.91
N ASP A 456 -37.72 17.04 -13.11
CA ASP A 456 -38.16 17.83 -14.25
C ASP A 456 -39.51 18.53 -13.97
N VAL A 457 -39.60 19.83 -14.24
CA VAL A 457 -40.78 20.63 -13.90
C VAL A 457 -41.28 21.43 -15.09
N THR A 458 -42.59 21.62 -15.18
CA THR A 458 -43.21 22.61 -16.05
C THR A 458 -43.75 23.75 -15.21
N MET A 459 -43.32 24.96 -15.51
CA MET A 459 -43.78 26.19 -14.88
C MET A 459 -44.82 26.87 -15.77
N TYR A 460 -45.91 27.33 -15.16
CA TYR A 460 -47.01 27.99 -15.86
C TYR A 460 -47.03 29.48 -15.52
N ALA A 461 -47.17 30.33 -16.53
CA ALA A 461 -47.28 31.77 -16.37
C ALA A 461 -48.63 32.13 -15.72
N LYS A 462 -48.58 32.94 -14.65
CA LYS A 462 -49.77 33.49 -14.00
C LYS A 462 -50.03 34.90 -14.52
N TRP A 463 -51.25 35.13 -14.99
CA TRP A 463 -51.68 36.38 -15.61
C TRP A 463 -52.82 37.02 -14.83
N GLN A 464 -52.83 38.36 -14.79
CA GLN A 464 -53.99 39.15 -14.37
C GLN A 464 -54.49 39.93 -15.59
N LYS A 465 -55.79 39.84 -15.92
CA LYS A 465 -56.38 40.67 -16.99
C LYS A 465 -56.30 42.15 -16.59
N ASN A 466 -55.89 43.00 -17.52
CA ASN A 466 -55.77 44.45 -17.31
C ASN A 466 -57.12 45.11 -17.11
#